data_AF-A0A858RQW6-F1
#
_entry.id   AF-A0A858RQW6-F1
#
_cell.length_a   1.000
_cell.length_b   1.000
_cell.length_c   1.000
_cell.angle_alpha   90.00
_cell.angle_beta   90.00
_cell.angle_gamma   90.00
#
_symmetry.space_group_name_H-M   'P 1'
#
loop_
_entity.id
_entity.type
_entity.pdbx_description
1 polymer ?
#
loop_
_entity_poly.entity_id
_entity_poly.type
_entity_poly.pdbx_seq_one_letter_code
_entity_poly.pdbx_strand_id
1 'polypeptide(L)'
;MYSPLIGAYWPSRKETKEQCAERAAIFFDLIRSYPDLTPWFAKGKSAKAALKFPVQTSIDGILPFFRTNNRDTDHSPIVDLGFHLDLWNGDSVSLSICCGSFSPYISNFVLIEFADTPEVGSHGLVKMRSLLEVVIDIWEPDHAIAAPSQWILESGTKHPWQTKGWFNFSKSEGIIDNSL
;
A
#
# COMPACT_ATOMS: atom_id res chain seq x y z
N MET A 1 4.88 -19.23 -9.15
CA MET A 1 3.83 -18.24 -9.49
C MET A 1 4.24 -16.96 -8.79
N TYR A 2 4.17 -15.83 -9.48
CA TYR A 2 4.71 -14.57 -8.96
C TYR A 2 3.54 -13.66 -8.61
N SER A 3 3.53 -13.13 -7.38
CA SER A 3 2.60 -12.09 -6.97
C SER A 3 3.29 -10.73 -7.16
N PRO A 4 2.89 -9.90 -8.15
CA PRO A 4 3.37 -8.54 -8.26
C PRO A 4 3.02 -7.74 -7.01
N LEU A 5 3.88 -6.79 -6.63
CA LEU A 5 3.57 -5.82 -5.59
C LEU A 5 4.11 -4.43 -5.92
N ILE A 6 3.51 -3.43 -5.30
CA ILE A 6 4.01 -2.06 -5.20
C ILE A 6 4.13 -1.74 -3.72
N GLY A 7 5.34 -1.45 -3.25
CA GLY A 7 5.62 -1.05 -1.88
C GLY A 7 6.26 0.34 -1.84
N ALA A 8 5.76 1.22 -0.98
CA ALA A 8 6.34 2.54 -0.72
C ALA A 8 6.50 2.74 0.79
N TYR A 9 7.61 3.34 1.20
CA TYR A 9 8.06 3.38 2.59
C TYR A 9 8.63 4.75 2.94
N TRP A 10 8.29 5.25 4.13
CA TRP A 10 8.83 6.49 4.67
C TRP A 10 9.04 6.42 6.19
N PRO A 11 9.95 7.25 6.74
CA PRO A 11 10.22 7.29 8.16
C PRO A 11 9.03 7.91 8.93
N SER A 12 9.27 8.20 10.21
CA SER A 12 8.35 8.87 11.11
C SER A 12 7.75 10.14 10.47
N ARG A 13 6.43 10.15 10.30
CA ARG A 13 5.65 11.29 9.83
C ARG A 13 4.35 11.33 10.63
N LYS A 14 4.28 12.27 11.57
CA LYS A 14 3.11 12.44 12.44
C LYS A 14 1.98 13.05 11.63
N GLU A 15 0.88 12.32 11.53
CA GLU A 15 -0.35 12.71 10.85
C GLU A 15 -1.54 12.31 11.72
N THR A 16 -2.64 13.04 11.67
CA THR A 16 -3.89 12.61 12.30
C THR A 16 -4.56 11.52 11.47
N LYS A 17 -5.56 10.86 12.06
CA LYS A 17 -6.36 9.85 11.36
C LYS A 17 -7.09 10.45 10.15
N GLU A 18 -7.54 11.69 10.28
CA GLU A 18 -8.22 12.47 9.25
C GLU A 18 -7.27 12.81 8.10
N GLN A 19 -6.04 13.25 8.38
CA GLN A 19 -5.02 13.51 7.36
C GLN A 19 -4.66 12.23 6.58
N CYS A 20 -4.54 11.10 7.29
CA CYS A 20 -4.38 9.78 6.67
C CYS A 20 -5.55 9.41 5.74
N ALA A 21 -6.79 9.66 6.18
CA ALA A 21 -7.99 9.40 5.39
C ALA A 21 -8.11 10.32 4.17
N GLU A 22 -7.72 11.59 4.30
CA GLU A 22 -7.64 12.56 3.20
C GLU A 22 -6.69 12.07 2.10
N ARG A 23 -5.44 11.70 2.46
CA ARG A 23 -4.48 11.15 1.49
C ARG A 23 -5.00 9.87 0.84
N ALA A 24 -5.60 8.97 1.63
CA ALA A 24 -6.18 7.74 1.09
C ALA A 24 -7.34 8.00 0.12
N ALA A 25 -8.22 8.96 0.41
CA ALA A 25 -9.32 9.32 -0.48
C ALA A 25 -8.80 9.87 -1.83
N ILE A 26 -7.81 10.76 -1.80
CA ILE A 26 -7.16 11.26 -3.02
C ILE A 26 -6.50 10.12 -3.80
N PHE A 27 -5.80 9.21 -3.11
CA PHE A 27 -5.24 8.01 -3.73
C PHE A 27 -6.30 7.19 -4.46
N PHE A 28 -7.42 6.89 -3.81
CA PHE A 28 -8.52 6.12 -4.43
C PHE A 28 -9.16 6.84 -5.62
N ASP A 29 -9.25 8.17 -5.59
CA ASP A 29 -9.76 8.96 -6.70
C ASP A 29 -8.84 8.85 -7.93
N LEU A 30 -7.53 8.89 -7.73
CA LEU A 30 -6.55 8.75 -8.81
C LEU A 30 -6.49 7.35 -9.41
N ILE A 31 -6.71 6.30 -8.61
CA ILE A 31 -6.69 4.92 -9.13
C ILE A 31 -8.07 4.41 -9.59
N ARG A 32 -9.13 5.23 -9.50
CA ARG A 32 -10.50 4.83 -9.84
C ARG A 32 -10.67 4.41 -11.30
N SER A 33 -9.80 4.88 -12.20
CA SER A 33 -9.81 4.53 -13.61
C SER A 33 -9.35 3.11 -13.91
N TYR A 34 -8.79 2.38 -12.93
CA TYR A 34 -8.39 0.97 -13.07
C TYR A 34 -9.53 0.06 -12.57
N PRO A 35 -10.37 -0.50 -13.46
CA PRO A 35 -11.58 -1.20 -13.03
C PRO A 35 -11.28 -2.45 -12.20
N ASP A 36 -10.14 -3.10 -12.45
CA ASP A 36 -9.66 -4.28 -11.75
C ASP A 36 -9.11 -4.00 -10.33
N LEU A 37 -8.97 -2.72 -9.94
CA LEU A 37 -8.68 -2.33 -8.57
C LEU A 37 -9.94 -2.07 -7.73
N THR A 38 -11.12 -2.09 -8.35
CA THR A 38 -12.40 -1.76 -7.70
C THR A 38 -13.40 -2.91 -7.84
N PRO A 39 -14.39 -3.03 -6.94
CA PRO A 39 -14.62 -2.25 -5.73
C PRO A 39 -13.68 -2.63 -4.58
N TRP A 40 -13.60 -1.83 -3.52
CA TRP A 40 -12.82 -2.16 -2.31
C TRP A 40 -13.72 -2.64 -1.18
N PHE A 41 -13.24 -3.60 -0.40
CA PHE A 41 -13.89 -4.15 0.78
C PHE A 41 -12.92 -4.16 1.96
N ALA A 42 -13.42 -3.98 3.18
CA ALA A 42 -12.61 -4.11 4.38
C ALA A 42 -12.17 -5.57 4.58
N LYS A 43 -10.91 -5.80 4.99
CA LYS A 43 -10.48 -7.13 5.44
C LYS A 43 -11.18 -7.46 6.78
N GLY A 44 -12.28 -8.22 6.72
CA GLY A 44 -13.08 -8.65 7.88
C GLY A 44 -12.64 -9.99 8.48
N LYS A 45 -13.17 -10.34 9.67
CA LYS A 45 -12.94 -11.65 10.33
C LYS A 45 -13.54 -12.84 9.56
N SER A 46 -14.42 -12.60 8.58
CA SER A 46 -14.92 -13.63 7.66
C SER A 46 -15.22 -13.06 6.26
N ALA A 47 -14.80 -13.78 5.22
CA ALA A 47 -14.94 -13.37 3.81
C ALA A 47 -16.40 -13.10 3.40
N LYS A 48 -17.36 -13.85 3.95
CA LYS A 48 -18.79 -13.78 3.60
C LYS A 48 -19.51 -12.52 4.11
N ALA A 49 -19.01 -11.88 5.16
CA ALA A 49 -19.56 -10.62 5.67
C ALA A 49 -18.88 -9.40 5.02
N ALA A 50 -17.57 -9.50 4.75
CA ALA A 50 -16.78 -8.45 4.12
C ALA A 50 -17.24 -8.10 2.69
N LEU A 51 -17.70 -9.09 1.91
CA LEU A 51 -18.13 -8.90 0.52
C LEU A 51 -19.51 -8.21 0.35
N LYS A 52 -20.27 -7.97 1.42
CA LYS A 52 -21.65 -7.46 1.30
C LYS A 52 -21.74 -5.96 1.10
N PHE A 53 -20.74 -5.19 1.54
CA PHE A 53 -20.80 -3.73 1.51
C PHE A 53 -19.43 -3.18 1.09
N PRO A 54 -19.28 -2.73 -0.17
CA PRO A 54 -18.10 -2.00 -0.59
C PRO A 54 -17.83 -0.80 0.31
N VAL A 55 -16.56 -0.58 0.61
CA VAL A 55 -16.10 0.61 1.33
C VAL A 55 -16.27 1.82 0.41
N GLN A 56 -16.89 2.87 0.93
CA GLN A 56 -16.91 4.16 0.26
C GLN A 56 -15.52 4.78 0.37
N THR A 57 -14.90 5.10 -0.76
CA THR A 57 -13.52 5.60 -0.81
C THR A 57 -13.40 7.11 -0.59
N SER A 58 -14.51 7.79 -0.26
CA SER A 58 -14.48 9.18 0.22
C SER A 58 -13.86 9.26 1.61
N ILE A 59 -13.48 10.47 2.04
CA ILE A 59 -12.88 10.72 3.36
C ILE A 59 -13.76 10.13 4.48
N ASP A 60 -15.04 10.53 4.54
CA ASP A 60 -15.99 10.04 5.55
C ASP A 60 -16.24 8.53 5.45
N GLY A 61 -16.17 7.98 4.24
CA GLY A 61 -16.38 6.57 3.97
C GLY A 61 -15.22 5.69 4.44
N ILE A 62 -13.97 6.16 4.28
CA ILE A 62 -12.77 5.38 4.59
C ILE A 62 -12.29 5.58 6.03
N LEU A 63 -12.55 6.75 6.63
CA LEU A 63 -12.11 7.11 7.97
C LEU A 63 -12.44 6.05 9.05
N PRO A 64 -13.63 5.42 9.08
CA PRO A 64 -13.94 4.39 10.07
C PRO A 64 -13.06 3.13 9.96
N PHE A 65 -12.48 2.87 8.79
CA PHE A 65 -11.68 1.68 8.53
C PHE A 65 -10.20 1.82 8.91
N PHE A 66 -9.73 3.05 9.13
CA PHE A 66 -8.44 3.26 9.76
C PHE A 66 -8.49 2.83 11.24
N ARG A 67 -7.61 1.90 11.61
CA ARG A 67 -7.49 1.38 12.98
C ARG A 67 -6.22 1.93 13.62
N THR A 68 -6.26 2.29 14.89
CA THR A 68 -5.04 2.58 15.63
C THR A 68 -4.24 1.29 15.80
N ASN A 69 -2.92 1.39 15.65
CA ASN A 69 -2.04 0.24 15.78
C ASN A 69 -1.82 -0.04 17.29
N ASN A 70 -2.37 -1.16 17.80
CA ASN A 70 -2.27 -1.52 19.22
C ASN A 70 -1.17 -2.57 19.39
N ARG A 71 -0.12 -2.27 20.15
CA ARG A 71 0.93 -3.24 20.52
C ARG A 71 1.16 -3.40 22.02
N ASP A 72 0.31 -2.81 22.88
CA ASP A 72 0.47 -2.95 24.32
C ASP A 72 -0.42 -4.07 24.90
N THR A 73 0.04 -4.65 26.01
CA THR A 73 -0.59 -5.71 26.80
C THR A 73 -1.95 -5.33 27.37
N ASP A 74 -2.24 -4.04 27.50
CA ASP A 74 -3.51 -3.50 27.99
C ASP A 74 -4.47 -3.06 26.87
N HIS A 75 -4.10 -3.27 25.60
CA HIS A 75 -4.82 -2.81 24.41
C HIS A 75 -5.05 -1.29 24.33
N SER A 76 -4.31 -0.50 25.11
CA SER A 76 -4.36 0.95 25.00
C SER A 76 -3.81 1.42 23.64
N PRO A 77 -4.39 2.49 23.05
CA PRO A 77 -3.89 3.03 21.80
C PRO A 77 -2.48 3.60 21.98
N ILE A 78 -1.49 3.04 21.27
CA ILE A 78 -0.15 3.60 21.24
C ILE A 78 -0.09 4.61 20.09
N VAL A 79 -0.26 5.90 20.44
CA VAL A 79 -0.44 7.00 19.48
C VAL A 79 0.72 7.14 18.49
N ASP A 80 1.94 6.75 18.87
CA ASP A 80 3.13 6.87 18.01
C ASP A 80 3.22 5.80 16.92
N LEU A 81 2.42 4.73 16.98
CA LEU A 81 2.43 3.65 15.99
C LEU A 81 1.53 3.92 14.76
N GLY A 82 0.82 5.06 14.77
CA GLY A 82 -0.01 5.51 13.65
C GLY A 82 -1.29 4.70 13.43
N PHE A 83 -1.77 4.73 12.19
CA PHE A 83 -3.04 4.17 11.75
C PHE A 83 -2.83 3.16 10.63
N HIS A 84 -3.64 2.11 10.64
CA HIS A 84 -3.60 1.03 9.66
C HIS A 84 -4.92 0.91 8.91
N LEU A 85 -4.85 0.76 7.59
CA LEU A 85 -5.98 0.49 6.72
C LEU A 85 -5.68 -0.76 5.89
N ASP A 86 -6.61 -1.72 5.92
CA ASP A 86 -6.52 -2.99 5.19
C ASP A 86 -7.75 -3.20 4.33
N LEU A 87 -7.56 -3.16 3.02
CA LEU A 87 -8.62 -3.42 2.04
C LEU A 87 -8.23 -4.53 1.07
N TRP A 88 -9.23 -5.08 0.41
CA TRP A 88 -9.04 -5.98 -0.73
C TRP A 88 -10.15 -5.74 -1.74
N ASN A 89 -9.93 -6.06 -3.01
CA ASN A 89 -10.90 -5.76 -4.07
C ASN A 89 -12.03 -6.82 -4.19
N GLY A 90 -12.06 -7.81 -3.31
CA GLY A 90 -13.00 -8.95 -3.40
C GLY A 90 -12.52 -10.09 -4.29
N ASP A 91 -11.34 -9.94 -4.91
CA ASP A 91 -10.75 -10.89 -5.85
C ASP A 91 -9.24 -11.01 -5.60
N SER A 92 -8.43 -10.35 -6.43
CA SER A 92 -7.01 -10.58 -6.58
C SER A 92 -6.11 -9.45 -6.07
N VAL A 93 -6.66 -8.35 -5.53
CA VAL A 93 -5.85 -7.20 -5.11
C VAL A 93 -6.05 -6.91 -3.63
N SER A 94 -4.93 -6.76 -2.93
CA SER A 94 -4.79 -6.46 -1.51
C SER A 94 -4.14 -5.08 -1.36
N LEU A 95 -4.65 -4.25 -0.46
CA LEU A 95 -4.09 -2.95 -0.11
C LEU A 95 -3.88 -2.87 1.40
N SER A 96 -2.68 -2.48 1.81
CA SER A 96 -2.33 -2.25 3.20
C SER A 96 -1.61 -0.90 3.31
N ILE A 97 -2.10 -0.03 4.20
CA ILE A 97 -1.53 1.31 4.43
C ILE A 97 -1.25 1.46 5.92
N CYS A 98 -0.03 1.87 6.25
CA CYS A 98 0.34 2.37 7.57
C CYS A 98 0.83 3.81 7.44
N CYS A 99 0.15 4.76 8.11
CA CYS A 99 0.47 6.18 8.06
C CYS A 99 0.31 6.84 9.43
N GLY A 100 0.86 8.04 9.61
CA GLY A 100 0.80 8.77 10.88
C GLY A 100 1.70 8.20 12.00
N SER A 101 2.46 7.13 11.74
CA SER A 101 3.46 6.61 12.69
C SER A 101 4.59 7.63 12.83
N PHE A 102 4.92 7.96 14.07
CA PHE A 102 6.09 8.75 14.43
C PHE A 102 7.03 8.04 15.40
N SER A 103 6.83 6.73 15.59
CA SER A 103 7.73 5.86 16.34
C SER A 103 9.03 5.63 15.56
N PRO A 104 10.20 5.52 16.23
CA PRO A 104 11.46 5.16 15.58
C PRO A 104 11.52 3.68 15.15
N TYR A 105 10.57 2.86 15.60
CA TYR A 105 10.57 1.40 15.38
C TYR A 105 9.66 0.93 14.25
N ILE A 106 8.69 1.76 13.84
CA ILE A 106 7.71 1.42 12.79
C ILE A 106 7.75 2.47 11.70
N SER A 107 8.18 2.05 10.51
CA SER A 107 8.06 2.85 9.29
C SER A 107 6.62 2.88 8.80
N ASN A 108 6.24 4.00 8.21
CA ASN A 108 5.01 4.11 7.46
C ASN A 108 5.18 3.44 6.08
N PHE A 109 4.08 2.96 5.50
CA PHE A 109 4.11 2.34 4.19
C PHE A 109 2.76 2.35 3.46
N VAL A 110 2.82 2.17 2.14
CA VAL A 110 1.71 1.68 1.31
C VAL A 110 2.18 0.42 0.60
N LEU A 111 1.33 -0.61 0.61
CA LEU A 111 1.58 -1.88 -0.04
C LEU A 111 0.34 -2.29 -0.84
N ILE A 112 0.51 -2.45 -2.15
CA ILE A 112 -0.47 -3.02 -3.07
C ILE A 112 0.08 -4.38 -3.50
N GLU A 113 -0.67 -5.45 -3.24
CA GLU A 113 -0.31 -6.81 -3.65
C GLU A 113 -1.34 -7.32 -4.63
N PHE A 114 -0.85 -7.89 -5.73
CA PHE A 114 -1.66 -8.52 -6.77
C PHE A 114 -1.54 -10.02 -6.62
N ALA A 115 -2.62 -10.75 -6.91
CA ALA A 115 -2.60 -12.18 -6.91
C ALA A 115 -1.59 -12.69 -7.94
N ASP A 116 -1.23 -13.94 -7.70
CA ASP A 116 -0.36 -14.72 -8.53
C ASP A 116 -0.77 -14.70 -10.01
N THR A 117 0.10 -14.17 -10.86
CA THR A 117 -0.10 -14.15 -12.33
C THR A 117 1.03 -14.90 -13.04
N PRO A 118 0.76 -15.49 -14.23
CA PRO A 118 1.78 -16.26 -14.96
C PRO A 118 2.98 -15.40 -15.39
N GLU A 119 2.75 -14.14 -15.77
CA GLU A 119 3.77 -13.15 -16.14
C GLU A 119 3.16 -11.75 -16.25
N VAL A 120 3.90 -10.71 -15.86
CA VAL A 120 3.50 -9.31 -16.07
C VAL A 120 4.02 -8.86 -17.43
N GLY A 121 3.16 -8.90 -18.45
CA GLY A 121 3.49 -8.38 -19.79
C GLY A 121 3.63 -6.85 -19.82
N SER A 122 3.99 -6.29 -20.98
CA SER A 122 4.23 -4.85 -21.17
C SER A 122 3.11 -3.94 -20.66
N HIS A 123 1.85 -4.28 -20.94
CA HIS A 123 0.68 -3.54 -20.42
C HIS A 123 0.61 -3.57 -18.89
N GLY A 124 0.97 -4.70 -18.29
CA GLY A 124 1.06 -4.84 -16.84
C GLY A 124 2.18 -3.97 -16.26
N LEU A 125 3.35 -3.91 -16.90
CA LEU A 125 4.46 -3.06 -16.48
C LEU A 125 4.10 -1.57 -16.56
N VAL A 126 3.42 -1.14 -17.62
CA VAL A 126 2.89 0.24 -17.73
C VAL A 126 1.94 0.55 -16.59
N LYS A 127 1.00 -0.36 -16.28
CA LYS A 127 0.10 -0.21 -15.14
C LYS A 127 0.86 -0.13 -13.81
N MET A 128 1.83 -1.01 -13.58
CA MET A 128 2.65 -1.01 -12.35
C MET A 128 3.41 0.29 -12.18
N ARG A 129 3.97 0.84 -13.26
CA ARG A 129 4.65 2.13 -13.26
C ARG A 129 3.69 3.28 -12.94
N SER A 130 2.55 3.36 -13.61
CA SER A 130 1.56 4.42 -13.35
C SER A 130 1.01 4.38 -11.92
N LEU A 131 0.78 3.18 -11.37
CA LEU A 131 0.37 3.03 -9.97
C LEU A 131 1.48 3.42 -9.00
N LEU A 132 2.74 3.09 -9.30
CA LEU A 132 3.89 3.52 -8.51
C LEU A 132 4.02 5.04 -8.48
N GLU A 133 3.85 5.71 -9.63
CA GLU A 133 3.85 7.17 -9.75
C GLU A 133 2.76 7.79 -8.88
N VAL A 134 1.51 7.28 -8.94
CA VAL A 134 0.41 7.74 -8.07
C VAL A 134 0.74 7.53 -6.58
N VAL A 135 1.36 6.40 -6.21
CA VAL A 135 1.77 6.15 -4.83
C VAL A 135 2.85 7.14 -4.39
N ILE A 136 3.82 7.45 -5.25
CA ILE A 136 4.88 8.43 -4.96
C ILE A 136 4.27 9.81 -4.74
N ASP A 137 3.40 10.25 -5.64
CA ASP A 137 2.78 11.58 -5.59
C ASP A 137 1.92 11.75 -4.33
N ILE A 138 1.14 10.71 -3.97
CA ILE A 138 0.21 10.80 -2.85
C ILE A 138 0.82 10.47 -1.51
N TRP A 139 1.90 9.70 -1.43
CA TRP A 139 2.46 9.29 -0.13
C TRP A 139 3.83 9.90 0.16
N GLU A 140 4.46 10.54 -0.83
CA GLU A 140 5.78 11.19 -0.73
C GLU A 140 6.80 10.29 0.00
N PRO A 141 7.00 9.05 -0.46
CA PRO A 141 7.86 8.10 0.23
C PRO A 141 9.33 8.50 0.14
N ASP A 142 10.17 7.93 1.00
CA ASP A 142 11.63 8.00 0.82
C ASP A 142 12.11 6.94 -0.17
N HIS A 143 11.44 5.78 -0.17
CA HIS A 143 11.74 4.66 -1.05
C HIS A 143 10.47 3.98 -1.54
N ALA A 144 10.48 3.49 -2.79
CA ALA A 144 9.42 2.62 -3.29
C ALA A 144 9.96 1.59 -4.29
N ILE A 145 9.19 0.53 -4.53
CA ILE A 145 9.53 -0.57 -5.42
C ILE A 145 8.28 -1.17 -6.03
N ALA A 146 8.36 -1.54 -7.31
CA ALA A 146 7.42 -2.42 -7.97
C ALA A 146 8.16 -3.67 -8.47
N ALA A 147 7.78 -4.84 -7.97
CA ALA A 147 8.49 -6.10 -8.23
C ALA A 147 7.60 -7.32 -7.98
N PRO A 148 7.98 -8.50 -8.48
CA PRO A 148 7.53 -9.78 -7.92
C PRO A 148 7.91 -9.91 -6.44
N SER A 149 6.98 -10.34 -5.60
CA SER A 149 7.23 -10.63 -4.18
C SER A 149 8.36 -11.64 -3.99
N GLN A 150 8.46 -12.62 -4.89
CA GLN A 150 9.50 -13.64 -4.89
C GLN A 150 10.92 -13.03 -4.98
N TRP A 151 11.12 -12.02 -5.82
CA TRP A 151 12.45 -11.39 -5.95
C TRP A 151 12.89 -10.74 -4.65
N ILE A 152 11.94 -10.12 -3.94
CA ILE A 152 12.21 -9.50 -2.63
C ILE A 152 12.56 -10.58 -1.61
N LEU A 153 11.80 -11.68 -1.56
CA LEU A 153 12.04 -12.80 -0.65
C LEU A 153 13.40 -13.48 -0.90
N GLU A 154 13.78 -13.67 -2.16
CA GLU A 154 15.03 -14.32 -2.56
C GLU A 154 16.26 -13.42 -2.42
N SER A 155 16.08 -12.10 -2.42
CA SER A 155 17.18 -11.13 -2.37
C SER A 155 18.02 -11.21 -1.09
N GLY A 156 17.44 -11.68 0.02
CA GLY A 156 18.05 -11.62 1.35
C GLY A 156 18.31 -10.19 1.85
N THR A 157 17.74 -9.17 1.20
CA THR A 157 17.95 -7.77 1.56
C THR A 157 17.23 -7.41 2.86
N LYS A 158 17.77 -6.43 3.59
CA LYS A 158 17.16 -5.96 4.84
C LYS A 158 15.85 -5.22 4.58
N HIS A 159 15.78 -4.50 3.46
CA HIS A 159 14.63 -3.69 3.09
C HIS A 159 14.18 -3.99 1.66
N PRO A 160 12.85 -4.08 1.39
CA PRO A 160 12.34 -4.47 0.07
C PRO A 160 12.89 -3.64 -1.09
N TRP A 161 12.99 -2.31 -0.92
CA TRP A 161 13.47 -1.38 -1.96
C TRP A 161 14.95 -1.52 -2.32
N GLN A 162 15.72 -2.33 -1.58
CA GLN A 162 17.10 -2.69 -1.92
C GLN A 162 17.17 -3.82 -2.96
N THR A 163 16.05 -4.52 -3.17
CA THR A 163 15.93 -5.50 -4.27
C THR A 163 15.83 -4.77 -5.59
N LYS A 164 16.47 -5.29 -6.64
CA LYS A 164 16.27 -4.79 -8.01
C LYS A 164 14.90 -5.24 -8.51
N GLY A 165 13.89 -4.36 -8.43
CA GLY A 165 12.54 -4.59 -8.97
C GLY A 165 12.47 -4.26 -10.46
N TRP A 166 11.26 -4.30 -11.03
CA TRP A 166 11.02 -3.69 -12.35
C TRP A 166 11.20 -2.17 -12.29
N PHE A 167 10.72 -1.57 -11.20
CA PHE A 167 10.89 -0.16 -10.92
C PHE A 167 11.32 0.01 -9.47
N ASN A 168 12.32 0.87 -9.25
CA ASN A 168 12.72 1.31 -7.92
C ASN A 168 12.58 2.83 -7.86
N PHE A 169 12.34 3.37 -6.67
CA PHE A 169 12.31 4.80 -6.43
C PHE A 169 13.11 5.12 -5.17
N SER A 170 13.92 6.16 -5.24
CA SER A 170 14.47 6.84 -4.07
C SER A 170 14.19 8.34 -4.20
N LYS A 171 13.89 9.00 -3.08
CA LYS A 171 13.63 10.44 -3.07
C LYS A 171 14.77 11.28 -3.65
N SER A 172 16.00 10.79 -3.58
CA SER A 172 17.20 11.45 -4.12
C SER A 172 17.42 11.22 -5.61
N GLU A 173 16.95 10.11 -6.18
CA GLU A 173 17.29 9.70 -7.55
C GLU A 173 16.08 9.64 -8.49
N GLY A 174 14.87 9.70 -7.95
CA GLY A 174 13.64 9.50 -8.72
C GLY A 174 13.40 8.04 -9.04
N ILE A 175 12.61 7.78 -10.09
CA ILE A 175 12.28 6.42 -10.54
C ILE A 175 13.40 5.88 -11.43
N ILE A 176 13.88 4.69 -11.09
CA ILE A 176 14.82 3.88 -11.85
C ILE A 176 14.03 2.76 -12.53
N ASP A 177 14.08 2.73 -13.87
CA ASP A 177 13.43 1.71 -14.70
C ASP A 177 14.42 0.57 -15.01
N ASN A 178 14.09 -0.62 -14.53
CA ASN A 178 14.86 -1.85 -14.69
C ASN A 178 14.09 -2.88 -15.53
N SER A 179 12.98 -2.50 -16.18
CA SER A 179 12.04 -3.41 -16.84
C SER A 179 12.46 -3.88 -18.24
N LEU A 180 13.73 -3.66 -18.61
CA LEU A 180 14.35 -4.01 -19.90
C LEU A 180 15.16 -5.31 -19.85
#